data_AF-A0A524K1G3-F1
#
_entry.id   AF-A0A524K1G3-F1
#
_cell.length_a   1.000
_cell.length_b   1.000
_cell.length_c   1.000
_cell.angle_alpha   90.00
_cell.angle_beta   90.00
_cell.angle_gamma   90.00
#
_symmetry.space_group_name_H-M   'P 1'
#
loop_
_entity.id
_entity.type
_entity.pdbx_description
1 polymer ?
#
loop_
_entity_poly.entity_id
_entity_poly.type
_entity_poly.pdbx_seq_one_letter_code
_entity_poly.pdbx_strand_id
1 'polypeptide(L)'
;MDPQNLPVYQQKSRILEALAVNQVIVVESPTGSGKTTQLPVILHEAGYANGGIIGVTQPRRIAAISVSEFLSRQMGVPMPGLIGYKMRFEDKTDQTTAIKIMTDGILLQEMKLDPAMSKYSVIMVDEAHERSLNIDFILGLLKRVLEARPEFKVIVSSATINAEVFSAYFSDCPIVKIDTQVYPVTIVWDPPSVEGNPDVLT
;
A
#
# COMPACT_ATOMS: atom_id res chain seq x y z
N MET A 1 -20.24 -6.64 0.33
CA MET A 1 -19.79 -5.88 1.52
C MET A 1 -19.71 -4.43 1.10
N ASP A 2 -20.31 -3.52 1.84
CA ASP A 2 -20.23 -2.08 1.55
C ASP A 2 -18.80 -1.59 1.87
N PRO A 3 -18.04 -1.06 0.89
CA PRO A 3 -16.68 -0.54 1.12
C PRO A 3 -16.61 0.53 2.23
N GLN A 4 -17.69 1.26 2.46
CA GLN A 4 -17.75 2.30 3.49
C GLN A 4 -17.74 1.74 4.91
N ASN A 5 -18.08 0.46 5.08
CA ASN A 5 -18.01 -0.24 6.36
C ASN A 5 -16.63 -0.81 6.67
N LEU A 6 -15.66 -0.68 5.76
CA LEU A 6 -14.30 -1.11 6.05
C LEU A 6 -13.65 -0.17 7.08
N PRO A 7 -12.90 -0.71 8.06
CA PRO A 7 -12.29 0.09 9.13
C PRO A 7 -11.45 1.27 8.63
N VAL A 8 -10.73 1.09 7.52
CA VAL A 8 -9.94 2.17 6.90
C VAL A 8 -10.82 3.31 6.39
N TYR A 9 -11.96 3.01 5.76
CA TYR A 9 -12.87 4.04 5.25
C TYR A 9 -13.54 4.83 6.38
N GLN A 10 -13.88 4.15 7.47
CA GLN A 10 -14.45 4.80 8.67
C GLN A 10 -13.47 5.81 9.31
N GLN A 11 -12.16 5.62 9.12
CA GLN A 11 -11.13 6.52 9.62
C GLN A 11 -10.68 7.57 8.59
N LYS A 12 -11.41 7.73 7.46
CA LYS A 12 -11.01 8.63 6.37
C LYS A 12 -10.70 10.05 6.82
N SER A 13 -11.50 10.63 7.71
CA SER A 13 -11.27 12.00 8.20
C SER A 13 -9.94 12.11 8.92
N ARG A 14 -9.62 11.15 9.81
CA ARG A 14 -8.36 11.12 10.56
C ARG A 14 -7.15 10.96 9.65
N ILE A 15 -7.28 10.14 8.60
CA ILE A 15 -6.23 9.95 7.58
C ILE A 15 -6.01 11.25 6.80
N LEU A 16 -7.08 11.88 6.32
CA LEU A 16 -7.01 13.11 5.52
C LEU A 16 -6.49 14.31 6.33
N GLU A 17 -6.94 14.46 7.59
CA GLU A 17 -6.46 15.50 8.50
C GLU A 17 -4.96 15.35 8.77
N ALA A 18 -4.48 14.13 9.02
CA ALA A 18 -3.06 13.88 9.20
C ALA A 18 -2.26 14.19 7.92
N LEU A 19 -2.74 13.77 6.75
CA LEU A 19 -2.06 14.00 5.47
C LEU A 19 -2.10 15.46 5.01
N ALA A 20 -3.10 16.24 5.44
CA ALA A 20 -3.21 17.65 5.09
C ALA A 20 -2.01 18.43 5.62
N VAL A 21 -1.62 18.20 6.88
CA VAL A 21 -0.57 18.96 7.57
C VAL A 21 0.80 18.28 7.58
N ASN A 22 0.91 17.03 7.11
CA ASN A 22 2.18 16.29 7.02
C ASN A 22 2.46 15.85 5.59
N GLN A 23 3.73 15.84 5.16
CA GLN A 23 4.09 15.25 3.86
C GLN A 23 4.06 13.72 3.89
N VAL A 24 4.39 13.13 5.04
CA VAL A 24 4.41 11.67 5.22
C VAL A 24 3.50 11.29 6.38
N ILE A 25 2.74 10.21 6.22
CA ILE A 25 2.05 9.54 7.33
C ILE A 25 2.28 8.03 7.24
N VAL A 26 2.25 7.36 8.38
CA VAL A 26 2.18 5.89 8.44
C VAL A 26 0.75 5.49 8.75
N VAL A 27 0.18 4.56 7.99
CA VAL A 27 -1.12 3.95 8.28
C VAL A 27 -0.89 2.52 8.75
N GLU A 28 -1.15 2.28 10.03
CA GLU A 28 -1.04 0.95 10.65
C GLU A 28 -2.44 0.36 10.80
N SER A 29 -2.68 -0.77 10.12
CA SER A 29 -3.94 -1.50 10.26
C SER A 29 -3.80 -2.96 9.85
N PRO A 30 -4.48 -3.93 10.49
CA PRO A 30 -4.40 -5.34 10.12
C PRO A 30 -4.76 -5.63 8.65
N THR A 31 -4.35 -6.80 8.16
CA THR A 31 -4.79 -7.28 6.84
C THR A 31 -6.31 -7.44 6.80
N GLY A 32 -6.91 -7.19 5.64
CA GLY A 32 -8.37 -7.20 5.48
C GLY A 32 -9.10 -5.93 5.94
N SER A 33 -8.42 -4.95 6.54
CA SER A 33 -9.04 -3.68 6.97
C SER A 33 -9.35 -2.70 5.83
N GLY A 34 -8.86 -2.98 4.61
CA GLY A 34 -9.10 -2.16 3.42
C GLY A 34 -8.01 -1.16 3.07
N LYS A 35 -6.77 -1.29 3.59
CA LYS A 35 -5.67 -0.34 3.31
C LYS A 35 -5.48 -0.09 1.81
N THR A 36 -5.14 -1.14 1.07
CA THR A 36 -4.84 -1.10 -0.36
C THR A 36 -6.04 -0.74 -1.23
N THR A 37 -7.25 -1.02 -0.76
CA THR A 37 -8.47 -0.86 -1.56
C THR A 37 -9.23 0.42 -1.26
N GLN A 38 -9.06 1.03 -0.07
CA GLN A 38 -9.77 2.24 0.32
C GLN A 38 -8.88 3.48 0.36
N LEU A 39 -7.60 3.38 0.75
CA LEU A 39 -6.71 4.56 0.79
C LEU A 39 -6.63 5.29 -0.57
N PRO A 40 -6.43 4.62 -1.72
CA PRO A 40 -6.35 5.32 -3.00
C PRO A 40 -7.67 5.99 -3.38
N VAL A 41 -8.80 5.38 -3.03
CA VAL A 41 -10.15 5.93 -3.27
C VAL A 41 -10.39 7.17 -2.41
N ILE A 42 -10.09 7.10 -1.11
CA ILE A 42 -10.20 8.22 -0.18
C ILE A 42 -9.35 9.41 -0.67
N LEU A 43 -8.12 9.14 -1.11
CA LEU A 43 -7.23 10.17 -1.65
C LEU A 43 -7.77 10.80 -2.93
N HIS A 44 -8.31 9.98 -3.83
CA HIS A 44 -8.92 10.48 -5.07
C HIS A 44 -10.17 11.33 -4.77
N GLU A 45 -11.08 10.86 -3.91
CA GLU A 45 -12.27 11.60 -3.47
C GLU A 45 -11.92 12.95 -2.81
N ALA A 46 -10.80 13.00 -2.08
CA ALA A 46 -10.30 14.22 -1.46
C ALA A 46 -9.53 15.15 -2.42
N GLY A 47 -9.40 14.79 -3.70
CA GLY A 47 -8.81 15.64 -4.74
C GLY A 47 -7.28 15.56 -4.83
N TYR A 48 -6.62 14.60 -4.17
CA TYR A 48 -5.17 14.43 -4.30
C TYR A 48 -4.73 14.04 -5.72
N ALA A 49 -5.64 13.52 -6.53
CA ALA A 49 -5.41 13.23 -7.94
C ALA A 49 -5.35 14.49 -8.85
N ASN A 50 -5.76 15.67 -8.35
CA ASN A 50 -5.79 16.89 -9.17
C ASN A 50 -4.38 17.43 -9.46
N GLY A 51 -3.40 17.13 -8.60
CA GLY A 51 -2.00 17.55 -8.76
C GLY A 51 -1.11 16.52 -9.47
N GLY A 52 -1.65 15.35 -9.82
CA GLY A 52 -0.88 14.23 -10.37
C GLY A 52 -1.50 12.89 -10.01
N ILE A 53 -0.84 11.82 -10.44
CA ILE A 53 -1.29 10.44 -10.20
C ILE A 53 -1.09 10.05 -8.74
N ILE A 54 -2.05 9.31 -8.18
CA ILE A 54 -1.89 8.55 -6.93
C ILE A 54 -1.27 7.20 -7.30
N GLY A 55 0.01 7.02 -6.99
CA GLY A 55 0.72 5.78 -7.21
C GLY A 55 0.66 4.87 -5.98
N VAL A 56 0.37 3.59 -6.18
CA VAL A 56 0.33 2.59 -5.10
C VAL A 56 1.26 1.45 -5.46
N THR A 57 2.24 1.14 -4.62
CA THR A 57 3.12 0.00 -4.85
C THR A 57 2.51 -1.30 -4.35
N GLN A 58 2.89 -2.41 -4.96
CA GLN A 58 2.58 -3.76 -4.53
C GLN A 58 3.82 -4.65 -4.76
N PRO A 59 4.25 -5.44 -3.76
CA PRO A 59 5.43 -6.30 -3.93
C PRO A 59 5.18 -7.42 -4.95
N ARG A 60 3.93 -7.82 -5.14
CA ARG A 60 3.54 -8.97 -5.97
C ARG A 60 2.71 -8.56 -7.18
N ARG A 61 3.06 -9.09 -8.35
CA ARG A 61 2.33 -8.85 -9.61
C ARG A 61 0.85 -9.23 -9.53
N ILE A 62 0.54 -10.40 -8.94
CA ILE A 62 -0.84 -10.88 -8.79
C ILE A 62 -1.64 -9.92 -7.91
N ALA A 63 -1.05 -9.42 -6.81
CA ALA A 63 -1.69 -8.43 -5.96
C ALA A 63 -1.97 -7.12 -6.73
N ALA A 64 -1.00 -6.62 -7.51
CA ALA A 64 -1.20 -5.43 -8.33
C ALA A 64 -2.39 -5.56 -9.31
N ILE A 65 -2.51 -6.71 -10.00
CA ILE A 65 -3.63 -6.99 -10.90
C ILE A 65 -4.94 -7.06 -10.12
N SER A 66 -5.01 -7.91 -9.09
CA SER A 66 -6.23 -8.15 -8.33
C SER A 66 -6.76 -6.90 -7.64
N VAL A 67 -5.87 -6.06 -7.10
CA VAL A 67 -6.24 -4.76 -6.51
C VAL A 67 -6.82 -3.82 -7.56
N SER A 68 -6.19 -3.73 -8.73
CA SER A 68 -6.65 -2.83 -9.80
C SER A 68 -8.01 -3.23 -10.34
N GLU A 69 -8.22 -4.53 -10.58
CA GLU A 69 -9.51 -5.07 -10.99
C GLU A 69 -10.58 -4.85 -9.91
N PHE A 70 -10.21 -5.02 -8.64
CA PHE A 70 -11.11 -4.76 -7.52
C PHE A 70 -11.53 -3.28 -7.47
N LEU A 71 -10.57 -2.35 -7.57
CA LEU A 71 -10.83 -0.90 -7.58
C LEU A 71 -11.69 -0.49 -8.77
N SER A 72 -11.39 -1.00 -9.97
CA SER A 72 -12.19 -0.77 -11.18
C SER A 72 -13.63 -1.23 -11.00
N ARG A 73 -13.85 -2.43 -10.46
CA ARG A 73 -15.21 -2.94 -10.14
C ARG A 73 -15.90 -2.13 -9.05
N GLN A 74 -15.20 -1.78 -7.98
CA GLN A 74 -15.75 -1.01 -6.86
C GLN A 74 -16.22 0.37 -7.32
N MET A 75 -15.43 1.05 -8.16
CA MET A 75 -15.70 2.40 -8.65
C MET A 75 -16.62 2.42 -9.87
N GLY A 76 -16.95 1.26 -10.45
CA GLY A 76 -17.79 1.16 -11.65
C GLY A 76 -17.16 1.78 -12.90
N VAL A 77 -15.82 1.75 -13.00
CA VAL A 77 -15.06 2.38 -14.10
C VAL A 77 -14.29 1.32 -14.90
N PRO A 78 -14.12 1.49 -16.23
CA PRO A 78 -13.31 0.58 -17.03
C PRO A 78 -11.81 0.71 -16.70
N MET A 79 -11.04 -0.31 -17.10
CA MET A 79 -9.57 -0.33 -17.03
C MET A 79 -9.00 -0.72 -18.41
N PRO A 80 -8.06 0.03 -19.00
CA PRO A 80 -7.52 1.29 -18.47
C PRO A 80 -8.58 2.41 -18.46
N GLY A 81 -8.31 3.44 -17.68
CA GLY A 81 -9.22 4.53 -17.39
C GLY A 81 -8.76 5.22 -16.12
N LEU A 82 -9.70 5.61 -15.25
CA LEU A 82 -9.41 6.19 -13.93
C LEU A 82 -8.44 5.33 -13.11
N ILE A 83 -8.64 4.01 -13.16
CA ILE A 83 -7.77 3.00 -12.53
C ILE A 83 -6.92 2.36 -13.61
N GLY A 84 -5.62 2.23 -13.35
CA GLY A 84 -4.70 1.49 -14.20
C GLY A 84 -3.61 0.79 -13.40
N TYR A 85 -2.87 -0.10 -14.07
CA TYR A 85 -1.69 -0.71 -13.45
C TYR A 85 -0.50 -0.82 -14.37
N LYS A 86 0.67 -0.96 -13.75
CA LYS A 86 1.92 -1.18 -14.46
C LYS A 86 2.84 -2.15 -13.74
N MET A 87 3.29 -3.16 -14.47
CA MET A 87 4.28 -4.13 -14.02
C MET A 87 5.28 -4.42 -15.15
N ARG A 88 6.31 -5.22 -14.86
CA ARG A 88 7.26 -5.59 -15.89
C ARG A 88 6.53 -6.31 -17.05
N PHE A 89 6.77 -5.82 -18.27
CA PHE A 89 6.19 -6.30 -19.53
C PHE A 89 4.69 -6.05 -19.73
N GLU A 90 4.03 -5.32 -18.83
CA GLU A 90 2.60 -5.04 -18.97
C GLU A 90 2.24 -3.66 -18.40
N ASP A 91 1.66 -2.82 -19.23
CA ASP A 91 1.23 -1.47 -18.89
C ASP A 91 -0.23 -1.29 -19.33
N LYS A 92 -1.15 -1.18 -18.35
CA LYS A 92 -2.56 -0.87 -18.54
C LYS A 92 -2.86 0.49 -17.91
N THR A 93 -2.20 1.52 -18.43
CA THR A 93 -2.43 2.92 -18.05
C THR A 93 -2.65 3.77 -19.30
N ASP A 94 -3.35 4.88 -19.13
CA ASP A 94 -3.53 5.91 -20.16
C ASP A 94 -3.49 7.32 -19.55
N GLN A 95 -3.77 8.34 -20.34
CA GLN A 95 -3.74 9.74 -19.89
C GLN A 95 -4.82 10.07 -18.85
N THR A 96 -5.85 9.24 -18.71
CA THR A 96 -6.95 9.40 -17.75
C THR A 96 -6.71 8.66 -16.44
N THR A 97 -5.64 7.86 -16.36
CA THR A 97 -5.26 7.13 -15.15
C THR A 97 -4.86 8.09 -14.03
N ALA A 98 -5.69 8.14 -12.99
CA ALA A 98 -5.47 8.95 -11.80
C ALA A 98 -5.02 8.10 -10.60
N ILE A 99 -5.39 6.82 -10.55
CA ILE A 99 -4.90 5.85 -9.57
C ILE A 99 -4.13 4.78 -10.33
N LYS A 100 -2.83 4.68 -10.07
CA LYS A 100 -1.95 3.69 -10.69
C LYS A 100 -1.44 2.70 -9.65
N ILE A 101 -1.81 1.44 -9.81
CA ILE A 101 -1.21 0.34 -9.04
C ILE A 101 0.02 -0.16 -9.78
N MET A 102 1.15 -0.32 -9.11
CA MET A 102 2.38 -0.77 -9.77
C MET A 102 3.21 -1.66 -8.87
N THR A 103 4.08 -2.47 -9.47
CA THR A 103 5.07 -3.20 -8.69
C THR A 103 6.18 -2.29 -8.21
N ASP A 104 6.81 -2.59 -7.07
CA ASP A 104 7.92 -1.82 -6.50
C ASP A 104 9.04 -1.52 -7.54
N GLY A 105 9.41 -2.54 -8.33
CA GLY A 105 10.43 -2.39 -9.36
C GLY A 105 10.06 -1.43 -10.48
N ILE A 106 8.76 -1.26 -10.78
CA ILE A 106 8.29 -0.25 -11.74
C ILE A 106 8.41 1.15 -11.14
N LEU A 107 8.07 1.34 -9.87
CA LEU A 107 8.26 2.63 -9.21
C LEU A 107 9.75 3.02 -9.23
N LEU A 108 10.65 2.11 -8.86
CA LEU A 108 12.09 2.35 -8.91
C LEU A 108 12.58 2.70 -10.33
N GLN A 109 12.06 2.03 -11.35
CA GLN A 109 12.38 2.35 -12.74
C GLN A 109 11.89 3.76 -13.12
N GLU A 110 10.67 4.13 -12.72
CA GLU A 110 10.11 5.46 -13.01
C GLU A 110 10.86 6.56 -12.23
N MET A 111 11.24 6.33 -10.97
CA MET A 111 12.09 7.25 -10.18
C MET A 111 13.47 7.45 -10.82
N LYS A 112 14.03 6.43 -11.47
CA LYS A 112 15.30 6.58 -12.20
C LYS A 112 15.15 7.48 -13.43
N LEU A 113 14.01 7.41 -14.11
CA LEU A 113 13.73 8.20 -15.31
C LEU A 113 13.28 9.62 -14.98
N ASP A 114 12.54 9.77 -13.89
CA ASP A 114 12.05 11.05 -13.36
C ASP A 114 12.32 11.12 -11.85
N PRO A 115 13.52 11.55 -11.44
CA PRO A 115 13.89 11.67 -10.02
C PRO A 115 13.05 12.68 -9.24
N ALA A 116 12.36 13.60 -9.92
CA ALA A 116 11.47 14.58 -9.31
C ALA A 116 10.05 14.03 -9.14
N MET A 117 9.76 12.81 -9.61
CA MET A 117 8.45 12.17 -9.53
C MET A 117 7.32 13.07 -10.03
N SER A 118 7.57 13.82 -11.11
CA SER A 118 6.72 14.91 -11.60
C SER A 118 5.31 14.52 -11.99
N LYS A 119 5.09 13.24 -12.29
CA LYS A 119 3.77 12.69 -12.64
C LYS A 119 2.89 12.37 -11.44
N TYR A 120 3.46 12.31 -10.23
CA TYR A 120 2.79 11.81 -9.04
C TYR A 120 2.60 12.92 -8.01
N SER A 121 1.40 12.98 -7.44
CA SER A 121 1.11 13.84 -6.28
C SER A 121 1.27 13.09 -4.96
N VAL A 122 0.94 11.79 -4.98
CA VAL A 122 1.01 10.91 -3.81
C VAL A 122 1.60 9.56 -4.20
N ILE A 123 2.51 9.05 -3.38
CA ILE A 123 2.95 7.64 -3.43
C ILE A 123 2.55 6.94 -2.13
N MET A 124 1.75 5.88 -2.28
CA MET A 124 1.47 4.91 -1.24
C MET A 124 2.42 3.73 -1.39
N VAL A 125 3.32 3.56 -0.43
CA VAL A 125 4.18 2.38 -0.31
C VAL A 125 3.44 1.34 0.52
N ASP A 126 2.83 0.37 -0.14
CA ASP A 126 2.04 -0.67 0.52
C ASP A 126 2.87 -1.87 0.96
N GLU A 127 2.34 -2.64 1.91
CA GLU A 127 2.98 -3.85 2.43
C GLU A 127 4.44 -3.59 2.89
N ALA A 128 4.72 -2.40 3.43
CA ALA A 128 6.07 -1.99 3.83
C ALA A 128 6.71 -2.94 4.87
N HIS A 129 5.88 -3.71 5.56
CA HIS A 129 6.28 -4.75 6.49
C HIS A 129 6.93 -5.98 5.85
N GLU A 130 6.82 -6.20 4.54
CA GLU A 130 7.55 -7.27 3.84
C GLU A 130 9.07 -7.02 3.82
N ARG A 131 9.53 -5.80 4.18
CA ARG A 131 10.96 -5.39 4.30
C ARG A 131 11.82 -5.88 3.13
N SER A 132 11.31 -5.70 1.92
CA SER A 132 12.05 -6.02 0.71
C SER A 132 13.12 -4.95 0.42
N LEU A 133 14.22 -5.35 -0.22
CA LEU A 133 15.27 -4.41 -0.64
C LEU A 133 14.72 -3.30 -1.55
N ASN A 134 13.72 -3.61 -2.38
CA ASN A 134 13.09 -2.61 -3.24
C ASN A 134 12.35 -1.56 -2.42
N ILE A 135 11.61 -1.97 -1.38
CA ILE A 135 10.91 -1.06 -0.48
C ILE A 135 11.93 -0.15 0.22
N ASP A 136 13.02 -0.69 0.75
CA ASP A 136 14.05 0.11 1.40
C ASP A 136 14.65 1.17 0.45
N PHE A 137 14.93 0.80 -0.81
CA PHE A 137 15.37 1.77 -1.82
C PHE A 137 14.30 2.81 -2.15
N ILE A 138 13.04 2.42 -2.28
CA ILE A 138 11.92 3.34 -2.54
C ILE A 138 11.85 4.37 -1.42
N LEU A 139 11.84 3.93 -0.15
CA LEU A 139 11.76 4.84 1.00
C LEU A 139 12.95 5.80 1.05
N GLY A 140 14.16 5.29 0.77
CA GLY A 140 15.38 6.11 0.66
C GLY A 140 15.33 7.17 -0.43
N LEU A 141 14.82 6.83 -1.61
CA LEU A 141 14.70 7.76 -2.72
C LEU A 141 13.56 8.77 -2.48
N LEU A 142 12.44 8.35 -1.89
CA LEU A 142 11.31 9.23 -1.59
C LEU A 142 11.71 10.32 -0.60
N LYS A 143 12.60 10.05 0.36
CA LYS A 143 13.12 11.08 1.29
C LYS A 143 13.74 12.27 0.54
N ARG A 144 14.49 12.00 -0.53
CA ARG A 144 15.07 13.03 -1.40
C ARG A 144 14.02 13.79 -2.22
N VAL A 145 12.97 13.10 -2.66
CA VAL A 145 11.85 13.74 -3.36
C VAL A 145 11.12 14.70 -2.42
N LEU A 146 10.86 14.26 -1.19
CA LEU A 146 10.17 15.04 -0.16
C LEU A 146 10.90 16.34 0.19
N GLU A 147 12.23 16.30 0.26
CA GLU A 147 13.09 17.49 0.47
C GLU A 147 12.95 18.51 -0.68
N ALA A 148 12.80 18.04 -1.91
CA ALA A 148 12.70 18.89 -3.10
C ALA A 148 11.27 19.35 -3.43
N ARG A 149 10.25 18.63 -2.91
CA ARG A 149 8.83 18.82 -3.28
C ARG A 149 7.94 18.88 -2.04
N PRO A 150 7.76 20.08 -1.44
CA PRO A 150 6.95 20.28 -0.24
C PRO A 150 5.48 19.83 -0.37
N GLU A 151 4.94 19.85 -1.59
CA GLU A 151 3.56 19.46 -1.90
C GLU A 151 3.38 17.95 -2.09
N PHE A 152 4.47 17.22 -2.36
CA PHE A 152 4.44 15.78 -2.59
C PHE A 152 4.14 15.03 -1.29
N LYS A 153 3.25 14.02 -1.38
CA LYS A 153 2.80 13.25 -0.22
C LYS A 153 3.22 11.79 -0.31
N VAL A 154 3.50 11.18 0.83
CA VAL A 154 3.79 9.75 0.96
C VAL A 154 2.92 9.12 2.05
N ILE A 155 2.34 7.96 1.75
CA ILE A 155 1.71 7.10 2.75
C ILE A 155 2.51 5.81 2.83
N VAL A 156 2.97 5.45 4.02
CA VAL A 156 3.54 4.13 4.29
C VAL A 156 2.46 3.26 4.93
N SER A 157 2.05 2.20 4.26
CA SER A 157 1.03 1.28 4.77
C SER A 157 1.67 0.01 5.34
N SER A 158 1.35 -0.31 6.59
CA SER A 158 1.87 -1.47 7.31
C SER A 158 0.75 -2.25 7.99
N ALA A 159 0.88 -3.58 8.03
CA ALA A 159 -0.03 -4.47 8.76
C ALA A 159 0.47 -4.86 10.15
N THR A 160 1.69 -4.45 10.51
CA THR A 160 2.38 -4.92 11.72
C THR A 160 2.83 -3.77 12.61
N ILE A 161 3.18 -4.11 13.86
CA ILE A 161 3.61 -3.25 14.98
C ILE A 161 4.83 -2.37 14.64
N ASN A 162 5.49 -2.59 13.50
CA ASN A 162 6.73 -1.88 13.14
C ASN A 162 6.51 -0.48 12.54
N ALA A 163 5.33 0.12 12.74
CA ALA A 163 4.99 1.46 12.27
C ALA A 163 5.94 2.54 12.82
N GLU A 164 6.40 2.37 14.07
CA GLU A 164 7.32 3.30 14.74
C GLU A 164 8.66 3.45 14.01
N VAL A 165 9.18 2.36 13.42
CA VAL A 165 10.45 2.43 12.66
C VAL A 165 10.29 3.29 11.42
N PHE A 166 9.15 3.20 10.73
CA PHE A 166 8.86 4.06 9.56
C PHE A 166 8.61 5.50 9.97
N SER A 167 7.91 5.74 11.08
CA SER A 167 7.72 7.08 11.65
C SER A 167 9.07 7.75 11.94
N ALA A 168 9.92 7.09 12.73
CA ALA A 168 11.24 7.60 13.09
C ALA A 168 12.12 7.86 11.84
N TYR A 169 12.04 6.98 10.84
CA TYR A 169 12.76 7.17 9.58
C TYR A 169 12.37 8.46 8.82
N PHE A 170 11.08 8.81 8.87
CA PHE A 170 10.50 10.02 8.28
C PHE A 170 10.32 11.15 9.29
N SER A 171 11.26 11.31 10.22
CA SER A 171 11.31 12.43 11.16
C SER A 171 10.09 12.49 12.09
N ASP A 172 9.77 11.35 12.70
CA ASP A 172 8.68 11.16 13.66
C ASP A 172 7.31 11.56 13.08
N CYS A 173 7.07 11.17 11.81
CA CYS A 173 5.81 11.47 11.14
C CYS A 173 4.62 10.74 11.80
N PRO A 174 3.39 11.27 11.73
CA PRO A 174 2.29 10.73 12.49
C PRO A 174 1.89 9.33 12.03
N ILE A 175 1.56 8.48 13.02
CA ILE A 175 1.03 7.14 12.81
C ILE A 175 -0.49 7.18 13.01
N VAL A 176 -1.23 6.88 11.95
CA VAL A 176 -2.68 6.67 11.99
C VAL A 176 -2.95 5.19 12.22
N LYS A 177 -3.09 4.82 13.50
CA LYS A 177 -3.44 3.46 13.91
C LYS A 177 -4.95 3.21 13.82
N ILE A 178 -5.31 2.10 13.17
CA ILE A 178 -6.69 1.68 12.92
C ILE A 178 -6.86 0.24 13.43
N ASP A 179 -7.47 0.12 14.60
CA ASP A 179 -7.75 -1.16 15.22
C ASP A 179 -8.93 -1.86 14.54
N THR A 180 -8.84 -3.18 14.42
CA THR A 180 -9.92 -4.02 13.89
C THR A 180 -10.18 -5.18 14.84
N GLN A 181 -11.45 -5.55 15.02
CA GLN A 181 -11.79 -6.76 15.75
C GLN A 181 -11.27 -7.99 15.00
N VAL A 182 -10.37 -8.73 15.65
CA VAL A 182 -9.95 -10.05 15.20
C VAL A 182 -10.91 -11.09 15.77
N TYR A 183 -11.36 -12.03 14.92
CA TYR A 183 -12.18 -13.15 15.37
C TYR A 183 -11.27 -14.28 15.87
N PRO A 184 -11.63 -14.97 16.97
CA PRO A 184 -10.81 -16.05 17.50
C PRO A 184 -10.70 -17.19 16.48
N VAL A 185 -9.47 -17.63 16.23
CA VAL A 185 -9.17 -18.79 15.37
C VAL A 185 -8.73 -19.95 16.24
N THR A 186 -9.36 -21.11 16.07
CA THR A 186 -8.96 -22.34 16.75
C THR A 186 -7.74 -22.92 16.05
N ILE A 187 -6.64 -23.09 16.80
CA ILE A 187 -5.43 -23.74 16.30
C ILE A 187 -5.54 -25.24 16.61
N VAL A 188 -5.49 -26.07 15.59
CA VAL A 188 -5.44 -27.54 15.72
C VAL A 188 -4.06 -28.00 15.26
N TRP A 189 -3.35 -28.72 16.13
CA TRP A 189 -2.04 -29.30 15.83
C TRP A 189 -2.19 -30.78 15.52
N ASP A 190 -1.69 -31.21 14.36
CA ASP A 190 -1.64 -32.61 13.95
C ASP A 190 -0.18 -33.07 13.92
N PRO A 191 0.34 -33.69 15.00
CA PRO A 191 1.72 -34.13 15.05
C PRO A 191 1.95 -35.30 14.07
N PRO A 192 3.14 -35.41 13.46
CA PRO A 192 3.45 -36.53 12.59
C PRO A 192 3.33 -37.85 13.36
N SER A 193 2.84 -38.90 12.68
CA SER A 193 2.80 -40.25 13.23
C SER A 193 4.22 -40.70 13.59
N VAL A 194 4.42 -41.10 14.85
CA VAL A 194 5.68 -41.70 15.27
C VAL A 194 5.83 -43.03 14.55
N GLU A 195 6.66 -43.09 13.51
CA GLU A 195 7.03 -44.37 12.89
C GLU A 195 7.69 -45.27 13.93
N GLY A 196 7.36 -46.55 13.83
CA GLY A 196 7.54 -47.56 14.87
C GLY A 196 8.93 -47.62 15.49
N ASN A 197 8.92 -47.95 16.79
CA ASN A 197 10.08 -48.28 17.58
C ASN A 197 11.05 -49.22 16.81
N PRO A 198 12.29 -48.79 16.51
CA PRO A 198 13.29 -49.66 15.86
C PRO A 198 13.78 -50.81 16.76
N ASP A 199 13.36 -50.88 18.03
CA ASP A 199 13.81 -51.90 18.99
C ASP A 199 12.98 -53.20 19.03
N VAL A 200 12.08 -53.45 18.08
CA VAL A 200 11.44 -54.78 17.95
C VAL A 200 12.25 -55.65 16.98
N LEU A 201 13.40 -56.13 17.45
CA LEU A 201 14.07 -57.31 16.90
C LEU A 201 13.47 -58.54 17.58
N THR A 202 12.54 -59.22 16.90
CA THR A 202 12.19 -60.62 17.17
C THR A 202 12.99 -61.56 16.28
#